data_AF-A0A1X7T1W7-F1
#
_entry.id   AF-A0A1X7T1W7-F1
#
_cell.length_a   1.000
_cell.length_b   1.000
_cell.length_c   1.000
_cell.angle_alpha   90.00
_cell.angle_beta   90.00
_cell.angle_gamma   90.00
#
_symmetry.space_group_name_H-M   'P 1'
#
loop_
_entity.id
_entity.type
_entity.pdbx_description
1 polymer ?
#
loop_
_entity_poly.entity_id
_entity_poly.type
_entity_poly.pdbx_seq_one_letter_code
_entity_poly.pdbx_strand_id
1 'polypeptide(L)' 'MTSGWVIEPYHYKEKLLTQVMYLVQVDMGGVPATLVNIVSRRQPLAVAYLCDYLETTSLN' A
#
# COMPACT_ATOMS: atom_id res chain seq x y z
N MET A 1 -12.85 -11.22 1.73
CA MET A 1 -11.52 -10.57 1.76
C MET A 1 -11.74 -9.11 2.03
N THR A 2 -11.20 -8.61 3.14
CA THR A 2 -11.33 -7.20 3.55
C THR A 2 -10.01 -6.51 3.25
N SER A 3 -10.07 -5.44 2.46
CA SER A 3 -8.94 -4.57 2.17
C SER A 3 -9.39 -3.12 2.14
N GLY A 4 -8.50 -2.20 2.48
CA GLY A 4 -8.82 -0.78 2.52
C GLY A 4 -7.59 0.10 2.42
N TRP A 5 -7.83 1.33 1.96
CA TRP A 5 -6.86 2.40 1.98
C TRP A 5 -7.15 3.32 3.14
N VAL A 6 -6.10 3.74 3.84
CA VAL A 6 -6.14 4.80 4.84
C VAL A 6 -5.27 5.93 4.32
N ILE A 7 -5.89 7.11 4.19
CA ILE A 7 -5.24 8.31 3.65
C ILE A 7 -5.44 9.40 4.69
N GLU A 8 -4.33 9.88 5.24
CA GLU A 8 -4.36 10.82 6.37
C GLU A 8 -3.33 11.94 6.17
N PRO A 9 -3.62 13.16 6.66
CA PRO A 9 -2.63 14.23 6.69
C PRO A 9 -1.50 13.87 7.66
N TYR A 10 -0.25 14.01 7.21
CA TYR A 10 0.92 13.74 8.01
C TYR A 10 1.80 14.99 8.09
N HIS A 11 2.00 15.49 9.30
CA HIS A 11 2.87 16.62 9.55
C HIS A 11 4.29 16.12 9.79
N TYR A 12 5.20 16.43 8.87
CA TYR A 12 6.62 16.14 9.01
C TYR A 12 7.42 17.45 9.00
N LYS A 13 7.90 17.86 10.18
CA LYS A 13 8.50 19.18 10.40
C LYS A 13 7.49 20.28 9.99
N GLU A 14 7.90 21.21 9.12
CA GLU A 14 7.07 22.30 8.61
C GLU A 14 6.33 21.94 7.30
N LYS A 15 6.39 20.68 6.85
CA LYS A 15 5.73 20.22 5.62
C LYS A 15 4.47 19.41 5.95
N LEU A 16 3.38 19.75 5.27
CA LEU A 16 2.18 18.93 5.21
C LEU A 16 2.35 17.89 4.10
N LEU A 17 2.38 16.63 4.49
CA LEU A 17 2.46 15.47 3.59
C LEU A 17 1.16 14.67 3.69
N THR A 18 1.00 13.71 2.78
CA THR A 18 -0.07 12.71 2.84
C THR A 18 0.55 11.37 3.18
N GLN A 19 0.09 10.76 4.26
CA GLN A 19 0.43 9.37 4.57
C GLN A 19 -0.61 8.46 3.91
N VAL A 20 -0.12 7.45 3.19
CA VAL A 20 -0.95 6.44 2.54
C VAL A 20 -0.59 5.08 3.09
N MET A 21 -1.59 4.37 3.60
CA MET A 21 -1.45 3.01 4.10
C MET A 21 -2.45 2.09 3.40
N TYR A 22 -1.98 0.92 2.98
CA TYR A 22 -2.82 -0.12 2.38
C TYR A 22 -2.92 -1.31 3.35
N LEU A 23 -4.13 -1.60 3.79
CA LEU A 23 -4.45 -2.69 4.70
C LEU A 23 -5.13 -3.80 3.91
N VAL A 24 -4.59 -5.02 3.98
CA VAL A 24 -5.16 -6.15 3.26
C VAL A 24 -5.04 -7.43 4.07
N GLN A 25 -6.14 -8.16 4.18
CA GLN A 25 -6.14 -9.53 4.68
C GLN A 25 -6.10 -10.50 3.51
N VAL A 26 -4.98 -11.22 3.37
CA VAL A 26 -4.82 -12.26 2.36
C VAL A 26 -5.24 -13.60 2.98
N ASP A 27 -6.38 -14.12 2.53
CA ASP A 27 -6.83 -15.47 2.83
C ASP A 27 -7.04 -16.21 1.50
N MET A 28 -6.30 -17.30 1.31
CA MET A 28 -6.34 -18.10 0.09
C MET A 28 -6.91 -19.51 0.31
N GLY A 29 -7.39 -19.84 1.52
CA GLY A 29 -8.10 -21.10 1.82
C GLY A 29 -7.36 -22.40 1.48
N GLY A 30 -6.82 -23.10 2.48
CA GLY A 30 -6.19 -24.43 2.28
C GLY A 30 -4.86 -24.43 1.52
N VAL A 31 -4.32 -23.25 1.22
CA VAL A 31 -3.03 -23.06 0.55
C VAL A 31 -1.89 -23.02 1.56
N PRO A 32 -0.71 -23.61 1.27
CA PRO A 32 0.46 -23.53 2.14
C PRO A 32 0.85 -22.10 2.50
N ALA A 33 1.22 -21.87 3.76
CA ALA A 33 1.61 -20.56 4.28
C ALA A 33 2.73 -19.89 3.46
N THR A 34 3.64 -20.68 2.87
CA THR A 34 4.70 -20.17 2.00
C THR A 34 4.15 -19.43 0.78
N LEU A 35 3.11 -19.97 0.13
CA LEU A 35 2.49 -19.33 -1.03
C LEU A 35 1.70 -18.09 -0.61
N VAL A 36 0.97 -18.16 0.51
CA VAL A 36 0.29 -17.00 1.09
C VAL A 36 1.31 -15.89 1.37
N ASN A 37 2.45 -16.21 1.97
CA ASN A 37 3.52 -15.25 2.26
C ASN A 37 4.11 -14.62 0.98
N ILE A 38 4.30 -15.39 -0.09
CA ILE A 38 4.78 -14.87 -1.37
C ILE A 38 3.77 -13.86 -1.96
N VAL A 39 2.49 -14.18 -1.92
CA VAL A 39 1.43 -13.29 -2.41
C VAL A 39 1.28 -12.05 -1.55
N SER A 40 1.30 -12.20 -0.22
CA SER A 40 1.24 -11.09 0.73
C SER A 40 2.40 -10.10 0.55
N ARG A 41 3.60 -10.58 0.21
CA ARG A 41 4.76 -9.71 -0.08
C ARG A 41 4.62 -8.85 -1.33
N ARG A 42 3.69 -9.16 -2.23
CA ARG A 42 3.41 -8.33 -3.41
C ARG A 42 2.45 -7.19 -3.11
N GLN A 43 1.64 -7.28 -2.06
CA GLN A 43 0.64 -6.26 -1.72
C GLN A 43 1.23 -4.86 -1.48
N PRO A 44 2.40 -4.70 -0.82
CA PRO A 44 3.05 -3.40 -0.66
C PRO A 44 3.42 -2.71 -1.98
N LEU A 45 3.53 -3.45 -3.10
CA LEU A 45 3.83 -2.87 -4.41
C LEU A 45 2.72 -1.92 -4.89
N ALA A 46 1.48 -2.10 -4.43
CA ALA A 46 0.39 -1.19 -4.75
C ALA A 46 0.67 0.24 -4.24
N VAL A 47 1.27 0.36 -3.05
CA VAL A 47 1.67 1.66 -2.49
C VAL A 47 2.84 2.24 -3.27
N ALA A 48 3.81 1.40 -3.64
CA ALA A 48 4.97 1.84 -4.43
C ALA A 48 4.55 2.39 -5.82
N TYR A 49 3.68 1.67 -6.54
CA TYR A 49 3.18 2.12 -7.85
C TYR A 49 2.32 3.37 -7.74
N LEU A 50 1.53 3.51 -6.67
CA LEU A 50 0.78 4.75 -6.43
C LEU A 50 1.73 5.93 -6.20
N CYS A 51 2.80 5.75 -5.42
CA CYS A 51 3.81 6.78 -5.20
C CYS A 51 4.46 7.21 -6.53
N ASP A 52 4.91 6.25 -7.33
CA ASP A 52 5.51 6.48 -8.65
C ASP A 52 4.55 7.22 -9.60
N TYR A 53 3.28 6.83 -9.64
CA TYR A 53 2.25 7.50 -10.44
C TYR A 53 2.04 8.96 -9.99
N LEU A 54 2.00 9.22 -8.68
CA LEU A 54 1.81 10.56 -8.15
C LEU A 54 3.03 11.45 -8.41
N GLU A 55 4.24 10.91 -8.31
CA GLU A 55 5.48 11.64 -8.59
C GLU A 55 5.59 12.00 -10.08
N THR A 56 5.28 11.06 -10.96
CA THR A 56 5.29 11.29 -12.42
C THR A 56 4.20 12.26 -12.88
N THR A 57 3.02 12.22 -12.24
CA THR A 57 1.91 13.11 -12.56
C THR A 57 2.09 14.51 -11.97
N SER A 58 2.67 14.63 -10.78
CA SER A 58 2.95 15.91 -10.10
C SER A 58 3.99 16.78 -10.82
N LEU A 59 4.78 16.19 -11.71
CA LEU A 59 5.82 16.88 -12.48
C LEU A 59 5.34 17.37 -13.86
N ASN A 60 4.08 17.13 -14.22
CA ASN A 60 3.40 17.65 -15.42
C ASN A 60 2.38 18.73 -15.04
#